data_AF-R9JZB5-F1
#
_entry.id   AF-R9JZB5-F1
#
_cell.length_a   1.000
_cell.length_b   1.000
_cell.length_c   1.000
_cell.angle_alpha   90.00
_cell.angle_beta   90.00
_cell.angle_gamma   90.00
#
_symmetry.space_group_name_H-M   'P 1'
#
loop_
_entity.id
_entity.type
_entity.pdbx_description
1 polymer ?
#
loop_
_entity_poly.entity_id
_entity_poly.type
_entity_poly.pdbx_seq_one_letter_code
_entity_poly.pdbx_strand_id
1 'polypeptide(L)'
;MSVKDGKDYLYLIWKSEQTRKQYIIGQLTKNGQYEFQYSEEVQSAIADGFKPLLCFPDLNKVYKDDRLFAIFKSRLPDKKRKNIQEILEKYGLKEYDDYMLLKRSGARLPIDNLEFIDPILSLDNNVTRIFFMAGVRHYLNCDGEECIRSVKVTRGDEVFLREEPENYHDQNAVQFLDTSGKILGYIPRYYSKEVSKLLKQGKKIVCHIYNVDKNKNCNECIKIIMKIAN
;
A
#
# COMPACT_ATOMS: atom_id res chain seq x y z
N MET A 1 13.22 4.04 4.39
CA MET A 1 12.69 2.73 4.86
C MET A 1 11.81 2.99 6.07
N SER A 2 10.82 2.13 6.37
CA SER A 2 10.04 2.23 7.62
C SER A 2 10.79 1.66 8.81
N VAL A 3 11.94 2.24 9.12
CA VAL A 3 12.73 1.86 10.28
C VAL A 3 12.34 2.75 11.45
N LYS A 4 11.96 2.13 12.57
CA LYS A 4 11.74 2.82 13.84
C LYS A 4 12.43 2.01 14.93
N ASP A 5 13.23 2.68 15.78
CA ASP A 5 13.98 2.06 16.87
C ASP A 5 14.84 0.85 16.44
N GLY A 6 15.43 0.94 15.23
CA GLY A 6 16.27 -0.12 14.64
C GLY A 6 15.48 -1.28 14.00
N LYS A 7 14.15 -1.27 14.05
CA LYS A 7 13.28 -2.32 13.51
C LYS A 7 12.65 -1.90 12.20
N ASP A 8 12.59 -2.79 11.22
CA ASP A 8 11.90 -2.54 9.95
C ASP A 8 10.48 -3.09 9.99
N TYR A 9 9.51 -2.29 9.55
CA TYR A 9 8.08 -2.57 9.69
C TYR A 9 7.39 -2.72 8.34
N LEU A 10 6.43 -3.62 8.29
CA LEU A 10 5.40 -3.72 7.26
C LEU A 10 4.03 -3.80 7.92
N TYR A 11 3.06 -3.10 7.35
CA TYR A 11 1.65 -3.31 7.69
C TYR A 11 1.07 -4.40 6.80
N LEU A 12 0.24 -5.27 7.39
CA LEU A 12 -0.64 -6.15 6.66
C LEU A 12 -2.01 -5.48 6.57
N ILE A 13 -2.40 -5.13 5.35
CA ILE A 13 -3.68 -4.51 5.04
C ILE A 13 -4.64 -5.59 4.56
N TRP A 14 -5.87 -5.55 5.04
CA TRP A 14 -7.00 -6.27 4.46
C TRP A 14 -8.02 -5.28 3.91
N LYS A 15 -8.47 -5.50 2.68
CA LYS A 15 -9.54 -4.69 2.06
C LYS A 15 -10.87 -5.45 2.12
N SER A 16 -11.88 -4.86 2.74
CA SER A 16 -13.22 -5.45 2.79
C SER A 16 -13.79 -5.63 1.37
N GLU A 17 -14.44 -6.76 1.14
CA GLU A 17 -15.20 -6.99 -0.08
C GLU A 17 -16.50 -6.20 -0.09
N GLN A 18 -17.11 -6.02 1.09
CA GLN A 18 -18.40 -5.38 1.27
C GLN A 18 -18.27 -3.85 1.20
N THR A 19 -17.47 -3.27 2.09
CA THR A 19 -17.36 -1.81 2.23
C THR A 19 -16.23 -1.21 1.39
N ARG A 20 -15.33 -2.06 0.86
CA ARG A 20 -14.10 -1.64 0.16
C ARG A 20 -13.12 -0.87 1.05
N LYS A 21 -13.40 -0.72 2.34
CA LYS A 21 -12.51 -0.09 3.32
C LYS A 21 -11.24 -0.92 3.52
N GLN A 22 -10.11 -0.24 3.67
CA GLN A 22 -8.81 -0.85 3.93
C GLN A 22 -8.53 -0.76 5.43
N TYR A 23 -8.31 -1.92 6.06
CA TYR A 23 -7.96 -2.03 7.47
C TYR A 23 -6.50 -2.42 7.61
N ILE A 24 -5.77 -1.74 8.49
CA ILE A 24 -4.48 -2.23 8.98
C ILE A 24 -4.83 -3.33 9.98
N ILE A 25 -4.67 -4.59 9.60
CA ILE A 25 -5.04 -5.75 10.45
C ILE A 25 -3.88 -6.28 11.26
N GLY A 26 -2.63 -6.04 10.83
CA GLY A 26 -1.46 -6.45 11.59
C GLY A 26 -0.19 -5.76 11.15
N GLN A 27 0.87 -6.04 11.89
CA GLN A 27 2.21 -5.58 11.59
C GLN A 27 3.19 -6.76 11.60
N LEU A 28 4.07 -6.77 10.59
CA LEU A 28 5.22 -7.64 10.49
C LEU A 28 6.48 -6.81 10.73
N THR A 29 7.23 -7.16 11.77
CA THR A 29 8.47 -6.47 12.16
C THR A 29 9.66 -7.38 11.92
N LYS A 30 10.78 -6.83 11.41
CA LYS A 30 12.06 -7.53 11.28
C LYS A 30 13.11 -6.85 12.15
N ASN A 31 13.61 -7.57 13.16
CA ASN A 31 14.67 -7.13 14.08
C ASN A 31 15.47 -8.33 14.59
N GLY A 32 16.42 -8.82 13.80
CA GLY A 32 17.08 -10.11 14.03
C GLY A 32 16.18 -11.31 13.73
N GLN A 33 14.98 -11.34 14.32
CA GLN A 33 13.88 -12.28 14.05
C GLN A 33 12.67 -11.58 13.41
N TYR A 34 11.72 -12.36 12.95
CA TYR A 34 10.42 -11.90 12.46
C TYR A 34 9.38 -11.94 13.57
N GLU A 35 8.62 -10.85 13.71
CA GLU A 35 7.51 -10.76 14.67
C GLU A 35 6.23 -10.34 13.94
N PHE A 36 5.13 -11.08 14.15
CA PHE A 36 3.80 -10.70 13.65
C PHE A 36 2.84 -10.53 14.80
N GLN A 37 2.04 -9.48 14.75
CA GLN A 37 0.92 -9.25 15.67
C GLN A 37 -0.20 -8.54 14.94
N TYR A 38 -1.44 -8.74 15.40
CA TYR A 38 -2.56 -7.95 14.93
C TYR A 38 -2.48 -6.51 15.46
N SER A 39 -3.08 -5.58 14.73
CA SER A 39 -3.18 -4.17 15.08
C SER A 39 -4.56 -3.82 15.61
N GLU A 40 -4.72 -2.59 16.09
CA GLU A 40 -5.94 -2.10 16.73
C GLU A 40 -7.19 -2.20 15.84
N GLU A 41 -7.05 -2.06 14.50
CA GLU A 41 -8.21 -2.14 13.60
C GLU A 41 -8.69 -3.58 13.32
N VAL A 42 -8.03 -4.62 13.86
CA VAL A 42 -8.41 -6.02 13.57
C VAL A 42 -9.84 -6.34 13.98
N GLN A 43 -10.32 -5.80 15.10
CA GLN A 43 -11.68 -6.04 15.58
C GLN A 43 -12.72 -5.38 14.66
N SER A 44 -12.44 -4.16 14.18
CA SER A 44 -13.28 -3.50 13.19
C SER A 44 -13.27 -4.23 11.85
N ALA A 45 -12.12 -4.78 11.44
CA ALA A 45 -12.04 -5.61 10.25
C ALA A 45 -12.88 -6.89 10.39
N ILE A 46 -12.86 -7.55 11.55
CA ILE A 46 -13.67 -8.76 11.83
C ILE A 46 -15.16 -8.42 11.75
N ALA A 47 -15.58 -7.28 12.31
CA ALA A 47 -16.96 -6.81 12.19
C ALA A 47 -17.38 -6.54 10.73
N ASP A 48 -16.43 -6.23 9.85
CA ASP A 48 -16.62 -6.07 8.39
C ASP A 48 -16.39 -7.38 7.61
N GLY A 49 -16.22 -8.52 8.31
CA GLY A 49 -16.14 -9.85 7.71
C GLY A 49 -14.73 -10.41 7.51
N PHE A 50 -13.69 -9.77 8.03
CA PHE A 50 -12.34 -10.37 8.09
C PHE A 50 -12.33 -11.62 8.98
N LYS A 51 -11.63 -12.66 8.53
CA LYS A 51 -11.37 -13.87 9.31
C LYS A 51 -9.91 -13.89 9.72
N PRO A 52 -9.58 -14.05 11.01
CA PRO A 52 -8.19 -14.17 11.47
C PRO A 52 -7.43 -15.25 10.70
N LEU A 53 -6.14 -15.01 10.48
CA LEU A 53 -5.26 -15.92 9.79
C LEU A 53 -5.16 -17.22 10.60
N LEU A 54 -5.38 -18.37 9.95
CA LEU A 54 -5.39 -19.68 10.62
C LEU A 54 -4.11 -19.98 11.41
N CYS A 55 -2.96 -19.55 10.89
CA CYS A 55 -1.66 -19.73 11.57
C CYS A 55 -1.47 -18.81 12.79
N PHE A 56 -2.33 -17.80 12.94
CA PHE A 56 -2.28 -16.78 14.00
C PHE A 56 -3.67 -16.60 14.65
N PRO A 57 -4.18 -17.63 15.36
CA PRO A 57 -5.55 -17.64 15.86
C PRO A 57 -5.80 -16.69 17.05
N ASP A 58 -4.79 -16.48 17.90
CA ASP A 58 -4.85 -15.54 19.02
C ASP A 58 -4.51 -14.12 18.53
N LEU A 59 -5.46 -13.20 18.66
CA LEU A 59 -5.36 -11.81 18.22
C LEU A 59 -4.44 -10.96 19.09
N ASN A 60 -4.23 -11.36 20.35
CA ASN A 60 -3.45 -10.60 21.32
C ASN A 60 -1.98 -11.07 21.42
N LYS A 61 -1.64 -12.15 20.70
CA LYS A 61 -0.32 -12.76 20.73
C LYS A 61 0.65 -12.08 19.75
N VAL A 62 1.90 -11.94 20.19
CA VAL A 62 3.04 -11.66 19.30
C VAL A 62 3.67 -12.99 18.89
N TYR A 63 3.54 -13.32 17.60
CA TYR A 63 4.14 -14.50 17.00
C TYR A 63 5.56 -14.18 16.57
N LYS A 64 6.49 -15.12 16.77
CA LYS A 64 7.93 -14.93 16.54
C LYS A 64 8.51 -16.14 15.81
N ASP A 65 9.41 -15.89 14.87
CA ASP A 65 10.17 -16.93 14.16
C ASP A 65 11.48 -16.33 13.61
N ASP A 66 12.56 -17.11 13.58
CA ASP A 66 13.84 -16.69 13.00
C ASP A 66 13.77 -16.55 11.46
N ARG A 67 12.75 -17.17 10.85
CA ARG A 67 12.48 -17.13 9.41
C ARG A 67 11.17 -16.42 9.14
N LEU A 68 11.02 -15.89 7.93
CA LEU A 68 9.74 -15.32 7.50
C LEU A 68 8.66 -16.40 7.57
N PHE A 69 7.54 -16.10 8.24
CA PHE A 69 6.41 -17.02 8.41
C PHE A 69 5.96 -17.61 7.07
N ALA A 70 5.76 -18.94 7.05
CA ALA A 70 5.44 -19.67 5.82
C ALA A 70 4.21 -19.11 5.08
N ILE A 71 3.18 -18.65 5.81
CA ILE A 71 1.96 -18.04 5.25
C ILE A 71 2.20 -16.71 4.53
N PHE A 72 3.28 -16.00 4.86
CA PHE A 72 3.69 -14.79 4.16
C PHE A 72 4.65 -15.10 3.03
N LYS A 73 5.57 -16.05 3.25
CA LYS A 73 6.50 -16.52 2.21
C LYS A 73 5.78 -17.17 1.03
N SER A 74 4.69 -17.91 1.27
CA SER A 74 3.92 -18.58 0.21
C SER A 74 3.26 -17.61 -0.78
N ARG A 75 3.18 -16.32 -0.46
CA ARG A 75 2.69 -15.26 -1.34
C ARG A 75 3.74 -14.79 -2.35
N LEU A 76 5.00 -15.16 -2.14
CA LEU A 76 6.12 -14.73 -2.97
C LEU A 76 6.36 -15.72 -4.12
N PRO A 77 6.80 -15.23 -5.29
CA PRO A 77 7.30 -16.10 -6.36
C PRO A 77 8.44 -17.00 -5.87
N ASP A 78 8.43 -18.27 -6.26
CA ASP A 78 9.49 -19.21 -5.92
C ASP A 78 10.86 -18.74 -6.45
N LYS A 79 11.91 -18.86 -5.62
CA LYS A 79 13.30 -18.50 -5.97
C LYS A 79 13.83 -19.25 -7.19
N LYS A 80 13.31 -20.45 -7.49
CA LYS A 80 13.68 -21.31 -8.62
C LYS A 80 12.86 -21.04 -9.88
N ARG A 81 11.92 -20.10 -9.85
CA ARG A 81 11.09 -19.76 -11.01
C ARG A 81 11.99 -19.28 -12.17
N LYS A 82 11.76 -19.80 -13.39
CA LYS A 82 12.59 -19.51 -14.58
C LYS A 82 12.82 -18.02 -14.83
N ASN A 83 11.81 -17.18 -14.60
CA ASN A 83 11.87 -15.73 -14.81
C ASN A 83 11.99 -14.93 -13.50
N ILE A 84 12.60 -15.50 -12.45
CA ILE A 84 12.71 -14.81 -11.16
C ILE A 84 13.50 -13.50 -11.26
N GLN A 85 14.55 -13.44 -12.09
CA GLN A 85 15.38 -12.23 -12.22
C GLN A 85 14.60 -11.03 -12.76
N GLU A 86 13.76 -11.23 -13.78
CA GLU A 86 12.86 -10.18 -14.30
C GLU A 86 11.91 -9.64 -13.21
N ILE A 87 11.43 -10.52 -12.33
CA ILE A 87 10.58 -10.13 -11.21
C ILE A 87 11.37 -9.30 -10.19
N LEU A 88 12.59 -9.72 -9.85
CA LEU A 88 13.46 -8.99 -8.93
C LEU A 88 13.79 -7.60 -9.48
N GLU A 89 14.17 -7.49 -10.75
CA GLU A 89 14.46 -6.23 -11.44
C GLU A 89 13.25 -5.28 -11.43
N LYS A 90 12.04 -5.79 -11.68
CA LYS A 90 10.80 -5.02 -11.60
C LYS A 90 10.60 -4.37 -10.23
N TYR A 91 11.08 -5.01 -9.16
CA TYR A 91 11.05 -4.49 -7.79
C TYR A 91 12.40 -3.91 -7.35
N GLY A 92 13.36 -3.72 -8.27
CA GLY A 92 14.67 -3.11 -8.01
C GLY A 92 15.58 -3.93 -7.09
N LEU A 93 15.44 -5.26 -7.08
CA LEU A 93 16.25 -6.19 -6.31
C LEU A 93 17.28 -6.86 -7.22
N LYS A 94 18.52 -6.97 -6.74
CA LYS A 94 19.61 -7.69 -7.44
C LYS A 94 19.66 -9.17 -7.06
N GLU A 95 19.25 -9.47 -5.82
CA GLU A 95 19.26 -10.81 -5.26
C GLU A 95 17.90 -11.11 -4.63
N TYR A 96 17.60 -12.40 -4.51
CA TYR A 96 16.36 -12.85 -3.92
C TYR A 96 16.41 -12.69 -2.39
N ASP A 97 15.61 -11.76 -1.87
CA ASP A 97 15.36 -11.56 -0.44
C ASP A 97 13.85 -11.60 -0.19
N ASP A 98 13.40 -12.60 0.56
CA ASP A 98 11.99 -12.83 0.88
C ASP A 98 11.32 -11.56 1.43
N TYR A 99 11.96 -10.91 2.41
CA TYR A 99 11.38 -9.76 3.10
C TYR A 99 11.36 -8.52 2.22
N MET A 100 12.43 -8.26 1.47
CA MET A 100 12.47 -7.12 0.57
C MET A 100 11.51 -7.29 -0.61
N LEU A 101 11.31 -8.51 -1.10
CA LEU A 101 10.32 -8.80 -2.13
C LEU A 101 8.89 -8.62 -1.60
N LEU A 102 8.60 -9.11 -0.38
CA LEU A 102 7.33 -8.86 0.32
C LEU A 102 7.05 -7.36 0.43
N LYS A 103 8.03 -6.61 0.93
CA LYS A 103 7.98 -5.16 1.14
C LYS A 103 7.72 -4.36 -0.14
N ARG A 104 8.38 -4.71 -1.24
CA ARG A 104 8.32 -3.94 -2.49
C ARG A 104 7.19 -4.37 -3.43
N SER A 105 6.76 -5.62 -3.34
CA SER A 105 5.68 -6.16 -4.19
C SER A 105 4.29 -6.02 -3.58
N GLY A 106 4.21 -5.92 -2.25
CA GLY A 106 2.96 -5.99 -1.50
C GLY A 106 2.36 -7.40 -1.45
N ALA A 107 2.93 -8.37 -2.16
CA ALA A 107 2.57 -9.79 -2.14
C ALA A 107 1.06 -10.08 -2.18
N ARG A 108 0.35 -9.33 -3.01
CA ARG A 108 -1.07 -9.53 -3.30
C ARG A 108 -1.27 -10.86 -4.03
N LEU A 109 -2.34 -11.56 -3.68
CA LEU A 109 -2.79 -12.75 -4.40
C LEU A 109 -4.18 -12.52 -5.00
N PRO A 110 -4.54 -13.16 -6.13
CA PRO A 110 -5.89 -13.07 -6.69
C PRO A 110 -6.98 -13.71 -5.82
N ILE A 111 -6.59 -14.54 -4.84
CA ILE A 111 -7.50 -15.36 -4.02
C ILE A 111 -7.88 -14.70 -2.69
N ASP A 112 -7.28 -13.54 -2.36
CA ASP A 112 -7.60 -12.79 -1.15
C ASP A 112 -7.44 -11.28 -1.37
N ASN A 113 -7.77 -10.51 -0.33
CA ASN A 113 -7.67 -9.05 -0.34
C ASN A 113 -6.58 -8.54 0.61
N LEU A 114 -5.48 -9.29 0.74
CA LEU A 114 -4.37 -8.93 1.61
C LEU A 114 -3.23 -8.26 0.85
N GLU A 115 -2.59 -7.29 1.50
CA GLU A 115 -1.45 -6.57 0.94
C GLU A 115 -0.47 -6.15 2.04
N PHE A 116 0.83 -6.30 1.77
CA PHE A 116 1.87 -5.73 2.61
C PHE A 116 2.22 -4.30 2.17
N ILE A 117 2.26 -3.38 3.13
CA ILE A 117 2.56 -1.97 2.90
C ILE A 117 3.77 -1.56 3.72
N ASP A 118 4.72 -0.85 3.09
CA ASP A 118 5.82 -0.16 3.76
C ASP A 118 5.29 1.17 4.35
N PRO A 119 5.05 1.28 5.67
CA PRO A 119 4.39 2.45 6.26
C PRO A 119 5.17 3.77 6.11
N ILE A 120 4.65 4.87 6.66
CA ILE A 120 5.38 6.13 6.77
C ILE A 120 5.51 6.41 8.28
N LEU A 121 6.64 5.99 8.88
CA LEU A 121 6.81 6.02 10.34
C LEU A 121 7.61 7.23 10.86
N SER A 122 8.55 7.73 10.07
CA SER A 122 9.41 8.87 10.44
C SER A 122 9.18 10.00 9.45
N LEU A 123 8.94 11.20 10.00
CA LEU A 123 8.70 12.44 9.26
C LEU A 123 10.01 13.24 9.04
N ASP A 124 11.11 12.73 9.59
CA ASP A 124 12.42 13.39 9.66
C ASP A 124 13.40 12.85 8.62
N ASN A 125 12.93 12.11 7.62
CA ASN A 125 13.77 11.56 6.57
C ASN A 125 13.11 11.74 5.21
N ASN A 126 13.94 11.80 4.16
CA ASN A 126 13.43 11.73 2.79
C ASN A 126 12.78 10.36 2.57
N VAL A 127 11.48 10.35 2.27
CA VAL A 127 10.70 9.13 2.08
C VAL A 127 10.22 9.06 0.64
N THR A 128 10.47 7.93 -0.02
CA THR A 128 9.86 7.61 -1.32
C THR A 128 8.93 6.42 -1.16
N ARG A 129 7.70 6.52 -1.67
CA ARG A 129 6.72 5.43 -1.71
C ARG A 129 6.17 5.28 -3.13
N ILE A 130 6.04 4.03 -3.56
CA ILE A 130 5.39 3.68 -4.83
C ILE A 130 4.19 2.80 -4.50
N PHE A 131 3.00 3.27 -4.81
CA PHE A 131 1.74 2.59 -4.47
C PHE A 131 0.67 2.88 -5.51
N PHE A 132 -0.42 2.12 -5.49
CA PHE A 132 -1.54 2.34 -6.39
C PHE A 132 -2.47 3.44 -5.87
N MET A 133 -2.94 4.29 -6.77
CA MET A 133 -3.95 5.30 -6.47
C MET A 133 -5.28 4.63 -6.09
N ALA A 134 -5.95 5.11 -5.05
CA ALA A 134 -7.26 4.63 -4.65
C ALA A 134 -8.38 5.38 -5.41
N GLY A 135 -9.55 4.75 -5.57
CA GLY A 135 -10.76 5.42 -6.08
C GLY A 135 -10.79 5.72 -7.58
N VAL A 136 -9.77 5.36 -8.36
CA VAL A 136 -9.62 5.71 -9.80
C VAL A 136 -10.89 5.49 -10.63
N ARG A 137 -11.59 4.37 -10.37
CA ARG A 137 -12.82 3.98 -11.08
C ARG A 137 -13.93 5.04 -11.05
N HIS A 138 -13.97 5.90 -10.03
CA HIS A 138 -15.03 6.89 -9.84
C HIS A 138 -14.75 8.23 -10.53
N TYR A 139 -13.51 8.48 -10.95
CA TYR A 139 -13.08 9.82 -11.37
C TYR A 139 -12.54 9.88 -12.81
N LEU A 140 -12.16 8.72 -13.36
CA LEU A 140 -11.62 8.67 -14.71
C LEU A 140 -12.64 8.25 -15.77
N ASN A 141 -13.94 8.23 -15.47
CA ASN A 141 -15.02 7.86 -16.42
C ASN A 141 -14.77 6.50 -17.11
N CYS A 142 -14.17 5.54 -16.41
CA CYS A 142 -14.02 4.18 -16.92
C CYS A 142 -15.07 3.21 -16.36
N ASP A 143 -15.77 3.57 -15.28
CA ASP A 143 -16.72 2.74 -14.52
C ASP A 143 -16.20 1.34 -14.13
N GLY A 144 -14.88 1.11 -14.23
CA GLY A 144 -14.26 -0.20 -14.02
C GLY A 144 -13.98 -1.01 -15.29
N GLU A 145 -14.59 -0.67 -16.43
CA GLU A 145 -14.60 -1.50 -17.64
C GLU A 145 -13.99 -0.81 -18.88
N GLU A 146 -14.17 0.51 -19.05
CA GLU A 146 -13.68 1.25 -20.23
C GLU A 146 -12.41 2.08 -19.95
N CYS A 147 -11.36 1.45 -19.43
CA CYS A 147 -10.10 2.12 -19.07
C CYS A 147 -9.35 2.74 -20.27
N ILE A 148 -9.67 2.37 -21.50
CA ILE A 148 -9.00 2.88 -22.70
C ILE A 148 -9.42 4.33 -22.99
N ARG A 149 -10.69 4.69 -22.72
CA ARG A 149 -11.28 6.01 -23.03
C ARG A 149 -11.18 7.03 -21.89
N SER A 150 -10.72 6.59 -20.73
CA SER A 150 -10.50 7.43 -19.55
C SER A 150 -9.39 8.47 -19.74
N VAL A 151 -9.46 9.55 -18.94
CA VAL A 151 -8.50 10.68 -18.91
C VAL A 151 -7.07 10.26 -19.26
N LYS A 152 -6.42 11.01 -20.14
CA LYS A 152 -5.03 10.79 -20.57
C LYS A 152 -4.04 11.12 -19.46
N VAL A 153 -4.01 10.31 -18.42
CA VAL A 153 -2.94 10.31 -17.41
C VAL A 153 -1.75 9.54 -17.99
N THR A 154 -0.58 10.15 -18.00
CA THR A 154 0.64 9.61 -18.59
C THR A 154 1.73 9.45 -17.52
N ARG A 155 2.63 8.49 -17.71
CA ARG A 155 3.80 8.34 -16.85
C ARG A 155 4.61 9.63 -16.85
N GLY A 156 4.96 10.10 -15.65
CA GLY A 156 5.73 11.32 -15.46
C GLY A 156 4.89 12.57 -15.20
N ASP A 157 3.56 12.52 -15.36
CA ASP A 157 2.69 13.65 -15.03
C ASP A 157 2.79 13.95 -13.53
N GLU A 158 2.91 15.24 -13.19
CA GLU A 158 2.80 15.70 -11.81
C GLU A 158 1.34 15.67 -11.36
N VAL A 159 1.11 15.25 -10.12
CA VAL A 159 -0.21 15.25 -9.49
C VAL A 159 -0.16 15.95 -8.14
N PHE A 160 -1.20 16.72 -7.84
CA PHE A 160 -1.25 17.58 -6.67
C PHE A 160 -2.11 16.95 -5.57
N LEU A 161 -1.82 17.29 -4.32
CA LEU A 161 -2.53 16.79 -3.15
C LEU A 161 -3.49 17.84 -2.60
N ARG A 162 -4.70 17.44 -2.24
CA ARG A 162 -5.67 18.28 -1.52
C ARG A 162 -6.36 17.49 -0.42
N GLU A 163 -6.34 18.02 0.80
CA GLU A 163 -7.06 17.43 1.93
C GLU A 163 -8.58 17.58 1.77
N GLU A 164 -9.33 16.58 2.22
CA GLU A 164 -10.79 16.55 2.24
C GLU A 164 -11.28 16.12 3.64
N PRO A 165 -11.18 17.00 4.67
CA PRO A 165 -11.49 16.63 6.05
C PRO A 165 -12.97 16.28 6.30
N GLU A 166 -13.86 16.79 5.45
CA GLU A 166 -15.30 16.53 5.51
C GLU A 166 -15.72 15.20 4.84
N ASN A 167 -14.75 14.38 4.41
CA ASN A 167 -15.04 13.10 3.81
C ASN A 167 -15.62 12.14 4.86
N TYR A 168 -16.87 11.72 4.65
CA TYR A 168 -17.63 10.89 5.58
C TYR A 168 -17.07 9.47 5.78
N HIS A 169 -16.19 8.99 4.88
CA HIS A 169 -15.54 7.68 5.00
C HIS A 169 -14.18 7.75 5.70
N ASP A 170 -13.44 8.85 5.53
CA ASP A 170 -12.11 9.06 6.07
C ASP A 170 -11.82 10.55 6.26
N GLN A 171 -11.83 11.02 7.51
CA GLN A 171 -11.50 12.41 7.87
C GLN A 171 -10.06 12.83 7.51
N ASN A 172 -9.19 11.89 7.16
CA ASN A 172 -7.84 12.18 6.68
C ASN A 172 -7.72 12.03 5.15
N ALA A 173 -8.82 11.93 4.42
CA ALA A 173 -8.81 11.73 2.98
C ALA A 173 -7.97 12.82 2.27
N VAL A 174 -7.11 12.38 1.37
CA VAL A 174 -6.29 13.26 0.52
C VAL A 174 -6.48 12.87 -0.93
N GLN A 175 -6.95 13.83 -1.73
CA GLN A 175 -7.20 13.70 -3.15
C GLN A 175 -5.90 13.84 -3.96
N PHE A 176 -5.82 13.11 -5.07
CA PHE A 176 -4.92 13.42 -6.17
C PHE A 176 -5.65 14.24 -7.22
N LEU A 177 -5.04 15.35 -7.63
CA LEU A 177 -5.54 16.27 -8.65
C LEU A 177 -4.59 16.34 -9.83
N ASP A 178 -5.10 16.53 -11.04
CA ASP A 178 -4.28 16.94 -12.18
C ASP A 178 -3.99 18.46 -12.17
N THR A 179 -3.24 18.94 -13.16
CA THR A 179 -2.89 20.36 -13.33
C THR A 179 -4.10 21.28 -13.52
N SER A 180 -5.25 20.74 -13.94
CA SER A 180 -6.51 21.50 -14.09
C SER A 180 -7.34 21.54 -12.79
N GLY A 181 -6.91 20.83 -11.75
CA GLY A 181 -7.64 20.68 -10.49
C GLY A 181 -8.69 19.57 -10.52
N LYS A 182 -8.73 18.72 -11.56
CA LYS A 182 -9.65 17.59 -11.64
C LYS A 182 -9.16 16.46 -10.73
N ILE A 183 -10.08 15.87 -9.96
CA ILE A 183 -9.79 14.72 -9.11
C ILE A 183 -9.50 13.50 -9.98
N LEU A 184 -8.41 12.79 -9.69
CA LEU A 184 -8.01 11.54 -10.34
C LEU A 184 -8.27 10.32 -9.43
N GLY A 185 -8.26 10.54 -8.11
CA GLY A 185 -8.40 9.52 -7.08
C GLY A 185 -7.88 10.00 -5.74
N TYR A 186 -7.48 9.07 -4.88
CA TYR A 186 -7.09 9.35 -3.49
C TYR A 186 -5.80 8.65 -3.10
N ILE A 187 -5.12 9.22 -2.10
CA ILE A 187 -4.13 8.52 -1.28
C ILE A 187 -4.86 7.33 -0.61
N PRO A 188 -4.32 6.10 -0.69
CA PRO A 188 -4.91 4.97 0.02
C PRO A 188 -5.05 5.22 1.52
N ARG A 189 -6.10 4.67 2.13
CA ARG A 189 -6.44 4.93 3.55
C ARG A 189 -5.28 4.61 4.49
N TYR A 190 -4.47 3.60 4.19
CA TYR A 190 -3.31 3.24 5.00
C TYR A 190 -2.18 4.29 5.04
N TYR A 191 -2.22 5.31 4.17
CA TYR A 191 -1.31 6.46 4.18
C TYR A 191 -2.01 7.79 4.45
N SER A 192 -3.35 7.86 4.40
CA SER A 192 -4.10 9.12 4.40
C SER A 192 -3.82 9.97 5.65
N LYS A 193 -3.85 9.34 6.84
CA LYS A 193 -3.53 9.99 8.13
C LYS A 193 -2.15 10.64 8.14
N GLU A 194 -1.13 9.89 7.76
CA GLU A 194 0.26 10.35 7.81
C GLU A 194 0.55 11.40 6.75
N VAL A 195 -0.04 11.28 5.56
CA VAL A 195 0.07 12.29 4.51
C VAL A 195 -0.67 13.57 4.90
N SER A 196 -1.89 13.50 5.43
CA SER A 196 -2.63 14.67 5.94
C SER A 196 -1.83 15.40 7.03
N LYS A 197 -1.25 14.66 7.98
CA LYS A 197 -0.40 15.25 9.01
C LYS A 197 0.81 16.00 8.43
N LEU A 198 1.48 15.41 7.44
CA LEU A 198 2.62 16.05 6.76
C LEU A 198 2.22 17.33 6.02
N LEU A 199 1.07 17.31 5.33
CA LEU A 199 0.53 18.50 4.65
C LEU A 199 0.22 19.62 5.63
N LYS A 200 -0.42 19.32 6.76
CA LYS A 200 -0.70 20.28 7.84
C LYS A 200 0.56 20.89 8.46
N GLN A 201 1.67 20.15 8.44
CA GLN A 201 2.99 20.61 8.89
C GLN A 201 3.74 21.43 7.82
N GLY A 202 3.16 21.61 6.63
CA GLY A 202 3.80 22.33 5.52
C GLY A 202 4.96 21.56 4.88
N LYS A 203 5.07 20.24 5.09
CA LYS A 203 6.12 19.43 4.48
C LYS A 203 5.92 19.37 2.97
N LYS A 204 7.02 19.47 2.21
CA LYS A 204 6.98 19.39 0.75
C LYS A 204 6.81 17.93 0.29
N ILE A 205 5.64 17.62 -0.24
CA ILE A 205 5.32 16.32 -0.83
C ILE A 205 5.17 16.51 -2.34
N VAL A 206 5.91 15.72 -3.11
CA VAL A 206 5.87 15.74 -4.58
C VAL A 206 5.42 14.38 -5.08
N CYS A 207 4.41 14.37 -5.95
CA CYS A 207 3.80 13.16 -6.47
C CYS A 207 3.82 13.17 -8.00
N HIS A 208 4.18 12.04 -8.59
CA HIS A 208 4.11 11.85 -10.04
C HIS A 208 3.47 10.51 -10.38
N ILE A 209 2.90 10.41 -11.57
CA ILE A 209 2.46 9.13 -12.13
C ILE A 209 3.69 8.27 -12.43
N TYR A 210 3.84 7.18 -11.70
CA TYR A 210 4.96 6.26 -11.85
C TYR A 210 4.73 5.27 -13.00
N ASN A 211 3.51 4.74 -13.11
CA ASN A 211 3.13 3.78 -14.14
C ASN A 211 1.62 3.81 -14.38
N VAL A 212 1.21 3.63 -15.63
CA VAL A 212 -0.19 3.44 -16.02
C VAL A 212 -0.29 2.12 -16.78
N ASP A 213 -1.10 1.19 -16.27
CA ASP A 213 -1.39 -0.10 -16.89
C ASP A 213 -2.90 -0.26 -17.04
N LYS A 214 -3.41 0.10 -18.22
CA LYS A 214 -4.85 0.06 -18.53
C LYS A 214 -5.39 -1.35 -18.74
N ASN A 215 -4.52 -2.38 -18.79
CA ASN A 215 -4.92 -3.78 -18.91
C ASN A 215 -5.20 -4.42 -17.53
N LYS A 216 -4.88 -3.72 -16.44
CA LYS A 216 -5.17 -4.15 -15.07
C LYS A 216 -6.52 -3.64 -14.62
N ASN A 217 -7.04 -4.30 -13.58
CA ASN A 217 -8.24 -3.81 -12.90
C ASN A 217 -8.00 -2.39 -12.35
N CYS A 218 -9.08 -1.61 -12.16
CA CYS A 218 -8.96 -0.21 -11.75
C CYS A 218 -8.26 0.02 -10.40
N ASN A 219 -8.12 -0.99 -9.52
CA ASN A 219 -7.36 -0.84 -8.28
C ASN A 219 -5.85 -0.92 -8.48
N GLU A 220 -5.42 -1.32 -9.68
CA GLU A 220 -4.02 -1.59 -10.04
C GLU A 220 -3.60 -0.89 -11.34
N CYS A 221 -4.40 0.04 -11.83
CA CYS A 221 -4.17 0.67 -13.12
C CYS A 221 -3.21 1.86 -13.06
N ILE A 222 -3.13 2.59 -11.94
CA ILE A 222 -2.29 3.78 -11.80
C ILE A 222 -1.44 3.68 -10.55
N LYS A 223 -0.11 3.68 -10.72
CA LYS A 223 0.86 3.82 -9.63
C LYS A 223 1.32 5.26 -9.52
N ILE A 224 1.42 5.73 -8.28
CA ILE A 224 2.03 7.00 -7.92
C ILE A 224 3.41 6.73 -7.33
N ILE A 225 4.38 7.59 -7.65
CA ILE A 225 5.60 7.76 -6.86
C ILE A 225 5.45 9.04 -6.05
N MET A 226 5.43 8.90 -4.73
CA MET A 226 5.36 10.00 -3.77
C MET A 226 6.73 10.17 -3.13
N LYS A 227 7.24 11.40 -3.12
CA LYS A 227 8.49 11.80 -2.48
C LYS A 227 8.19 12.86 -1.43
N ILE A 228 8.52 12.58 -0.19
CA ILE A 228 8.46 13.53 0.93
C ILE A 228 9.89 14.00 1.15
N ALA A 229 10.11 15.31 0.99
CA ALA A 229 11.39 15.95 1.27
C ALA A 229 11.38 16.53 2.69
N ASN A 230 12.53 16.44 3.35
CA ASN A 230 12.73 17.07 4.66
C ASN A 230 12.73 18.58 4.61
#